data_AF-A0A0K2ZBJ8-F1
#
_entry.id   AF-A0A0K2ZBJ8-F1
#
_cell.length_a   1.000
_cell.length_b   1.000
_cell.length_c   1.000
_cell.angle_alpha   90.00
_cell.angle_beta   90.00
_cell.angle_gamma   90.00
#
_symmetry.space_group_name_H-M   'P 1'
#
loop_
_entity.id
_entity.type
_entity.pdbx_description
1 polymer ?
#
loop_
_entity_poly.entity_id
_entity_poly.type
_entity_poly.pdbx_seq_one_letter_code
_entity_poly.pdbx_strand_id
1 'polypeptide(L)'
;MCPEKYFLMTPDPLALRDEVKSQMQFDMGSRDESFRITTASMRNLAINLVEGQESHSVIPIQGSGTYGIEAALATFICQSDKPLVCINGIYGERMLKILQLRGIRAASMKVPSDKPLSVADIVEHLEKDRTITHICFVHCETTTGVINPLNEIVKLAKRYGVVTIVDAMSSFGAVDISVKISPFDVLVTSSNKCIEGPPGISLVIAKLALLKRKKHTRSILSF
;
A
#
# COMPACT_ATOMS: atom_id res chain seq x y z
N MET A 1 -33.12 3.42 -24.07
CA MET A 1 -33.28 3.91 -22.68
C MET A 1 -31.89 4.18 -22.13
N CYS A 2 -31.60 5.38 -21.63
CA CYS A 2 -30.39 5.55 -20.81
C CYS A 2 -30.57 4.67 -19.56
N PRO A 3 -29.60 3.83 -19.17
CA PRO A 3 -29.71 3.09 -17.92
C PRO A 3 -29.87 4.11 -16.78
N GLU A 4 -30.79 3.86 -15.84
CA GLU A 4 -30.83 4.63 -14.60
C GLU A 4 -29.44 4.68 -13.98
N LYS A 5 -29.07 5.84 -13.41
CA LYS A 5 -27.74 6.07 -12.84
C LYS A 5 -27.51 5.08 -11.69
N TYR A 6 -26.80 4.00 -11.98
CA TYR A 6 -26.53 2.92 -11.04
C TYR A 6 -25.45 3.34 -10.03
N PHE A 7 -25.84 3.47 -8.76
CA PHE A 7 -24.92 3.82 -7.68
C PHE A 7 -24.31 2.56 -7.07
N LEU A 8 -22.98 2.45 -7.12
CA LEU A 8 -22.24 1.41 -6.41
C LEU A 8 -22.00 1.88 -4.96
N MET A 9 -22.80 1.37 -4.02
CA MET A 9 -22.59 1.54 -2.57
C MET A 9 -21.85 0.35 -1.96
N THR A 10 -20.96 -0.26 -2.73
CA THR A 10 -20.02 -1.28 -2.27
C THR A 10 -18.74 -0.60 -1.78
N PRO A 11 -17.91 -1.27 -0.95
CA PRO A 11 -16.60 -0.73 -0.59
C PRO A 11 -15.60 -0.68 -1.77
N ASP A 12 -15.85 -1.46 -2.83
CA ASP A 12 -15.04 -1.57 -4.05
C ASP A 12 -15.77 -2.46 -5.09
N PRO A 13 -15.71 -2.20 -6.42
CA PRO A 13 -15.34 -0.95 -7.08
C PRO A 13 -16.42 0.13 -6.94
N LEU A 14 -15.99 1.39 -7.01
CA LEU A 14 -16.87 2.55 -6.96
C LEU A 14 -17.35 2.95 -8.37
N ALA A 15 -18.49 3.65 -8.41
CA ALA A 15 -19.00 4.21 -9.66
C ALA A 15 -18.09 5.35 -10.14
N LEU A 16 -17.62 5.25 -11.38
CA LEU A 16 -16.76 6.27 -11.97
C LEU A 16 -17.58 7.46 -12.46
N ARG A 17 -16.97 8.65 -12.40
CA ARG A 17 -17.47 9.85 -13.06
C ARG A 17 -17.43 9.70 -14.58
N ASP A 18 -18.34 10.36 -15.29
CA ASP A 18 -18.45 10.24 -16.74
C ASP A 18 -17.21 10.83 -17.44
N GLU A 19 -16.57 11.85 -16.83
CA GLU A 19 -15.29 12.37 -17.30
C GLU A 19 -14.20 11.28 -17.29
N VAL A 20 -14.12 10.47 -16.22
CA VAL A 20 -13.15 9.36 -16.12
C VAL A 20 -13.45 8.28 -17.17
N LYS A 21 -14.73 7.89 -17.31
CA LYS A 21 -15.14 6.88 -18.31
C LYS A 21 -14.82 7.33 -19.74
N SER A 22 -15.00 8.61 -20.05
CA SER A 22 -14.71 9.14 -21.38
C SER A 22 -13.23 9.01 -21.75
N GLN A 23 -12.32 9.17 -20.78
CA GLN A 23 -10.89 8.98 -21.01
C GLN A 23 -10.50 7.53 -21.32
N MET A 24 -11.31 6.56 -20.92
CA MET A 24 -11.06 5.14 -21.20
C MET A 24 -11.36 4.74 -22.65
N GLN A 25 -11.92 5.63 -23.47
CA GLN A 25 -12.21 5.38 -24.88
C GLN A 25 -11.03 5.67 -25.82
N PHE A 26 -9.90 6.12 -25.28
CA PHE A 26 -8.71 6.48 -26.06
C PHE A 26 -7.61 5.44 -25.89
N ASP A 27 -7.15 4.91 -27.01
CA ASP A 27 -5.99 4.03 -27.05
C ASP A 27 -4.69 4.85 -27.04
N MET A 28 -3.68 4.35 -26.33
CA MET A 28 -2.33 4.94 -26.30
C MET A 28 -1.28 3.84 -26.50
N GLY A 29 -0.30 4.07 -27.37
CA GLY A 29 0.84 3.18 -27.49
C GLY A 29 1.74 3.27 -26.25
N SER A 30 2.17 2.13 -25.72
CA SER A 30 2.98 2.07 -24.49
C SER A 30 4.35 2.74 -24.58
N ARG A 31 4.81 3.06 -25.80
CA ARG A 31 6.07 3.77 -26.07
C ARG A 31 5.85 5.22 -26.52
N ASP A 32 4.60 5.65 -26.66
CA ASP A 32 4.27 6.98 -27.13
C ASP A 32 4.62 8.02 -26.07
N GLU A 33 4.97 9.22 -26.54
CA GLU A 33 5.25 10.35 -25.65
C GLU A 33 4.04 10.68 -24.76
N SER A 34 2.84 10.64 -25.34
CA SER A 34 1.60 10.87 -24.62
C SER A 34 1.41 9.88 -23.46
N PHE A 35 1.69 8.59 -23.65
CA PHE A 35 1.59 7.58 -22.59
C PHE A 35 2.61 7.83 -21.48
N ARG A 36 3.85 8.21 -21.84
CA ARG A 36 4.91 8.58 -20.89
C ARG A 36 4.52 9.81 -20.07
N ILE A 37 3.98 10.85 -20.71
CA ILE A 37 3.50 12.07 -20.05
C ILE A 37 2.35 11.73 -19.09
N THR A 38 1.34 10.99 -19.54
CA THR A 38 0.20 10.60 -18.69
C THR A 38 0.66 9.80 -17.46
N THR A 39 1.57 8.84 -17.66
CA THR A 39 2.13 8.05 -16.56
C THR A 39 2.93 8.91 -15.58
N ALA A 40 3.75 9.85 -16.10
CA ALA A 40 4.50 10.78 -15.27
C ALA A 40 3.58 11.71 -14.46
N SER A 41 2.52 12.24 -15.09
CA SER A 41 1.51 13.08 -14.44
C SER A 41 0.79 12.33 -13.33
N MET A 42 0.37 11.08 -13.56
CA MET A 42 -0.26 10.26 -12.52
C MET A 42 0.69 10.01 -11.33
N ARG A 43 1.95 9.68 -11.61
CA ARG A 43 2.98 9.51 -10.56
C ARG A 43 3.18 10.81 -9.77
N ASN A 44 3.23 11.96 -10.45
CA ASN A 44 3.39 13.28 -9.84
C ASN A 44 2.19 13.67 -8.97
N LEU A 45 0.97 13.36 -9.40
CA LEU A 45 -0.22 13.58 -8.58
C LEU A 45 -0.20 12.72 -7.32
N ALA A 46 0.07 11.41 -7.46
CA ALA A 46 0.13 10.50 -6.33
C ALA A 46 1.24 10.85 -5.32
N ILE A 47 2.42 11.26 -5.79
CA ILE A 47 3.52 11.66 -4.90
C ILE A 47 3.23 13.00 -4.19
N ASN A 48 2.53 13.93 -4.85
CA ASN A 48 2.12 15.20 -4.26
C ASN A 48 1.08 14.99 -3.16
N LEU A 49 0.13 14.08 -3.35
CA LEU A 49 -0.90 13.75 -2.36
C LEU A 49 -0.30 13.28 -1.03
N VAL A 50 0.86 12.63 -1.07
CA VAL A 50 1.58 12.19 0.14
C VAL A 50 2.73 13.10 0.55
N GLU A 51 2.94 14.23 -0.15
CA GLU A 51 4.04 15.17 0.06
C GLU A 51 5.44 14.53 0.00
N GLY A 52 5.62 13.56 -0.91
CA GLY A 52 6.80 12.68 -0.97
C GLY A 52 7.86 13.00 -2.02
N GLN A 53 7.80 14.15 -2.70
CA GLN A 53 8.49 14.45 -3.96
C GLN A 53 10.01 14.18 -3.95
N GLU A 54 10.68 14.38 -2.82
CA GLU A 54 12.13 14.21 -2.67
C GLU A 54 12.54 12.90 -1.99
N SER A 55 11.60 12.22 -1.35
CA SER A 55 11.88 11.09 -0.46
C SER A 55 11.34 9.76 -0.96
N HIS A 56 10.34 9.79 -1.84
CA HIS A 56 9.61 8.63 -2.32
C HIS A 56 9.48 8.62 -3.86
N SER A 57 9.19 7.45 -4.40
CA SER A 57 8.81 7.24 -5.79
C SER A 57 7.50 6.46 -5.83
N VAL A 58 6.68 6.72 -6.85
CA VAL A 58 5.43 5.99 -7.10
C VAL A 58 5.69 5.00 -8.22
N ILE A 59 5.48 3.71 -7.99
CA ILE A 59 5.63 2.65 -8.99
C ILE A 59 4.24 2.11 -9.32
N PRO A 60 3.73 2.35 -10.54
CA PRO A 60 2.49 1.74 -11.00
C PRO A 60 2.69 0.25 -11.26
N ILE A 61 1.75 -0.56 -10.79
CA ILE A 61 1.72 -2.01 -10.95
C ILE A 61 0.40 -2.39 -11.62
N GLN A 62 0.51 -3.02 -12.79
CA GLN A 62 -0.66 -3.52 -13.51
C GLN A 62 -1.23 -4.73 -12.78
N GLY A 63 -2.44 -4.58 -12.26
CA GLY A 63 -3.13 -5.59 -11.45
C GLY A 63 -3.95 -4.98 -10.32
N SER A 64 -4.62 -5.85 -9.57
CA SER A 64 -5.39 -5.46 -8.39
C SER A 64 -4.50 -4.93 -7.26
N GLY A 65 -5.10 -4.36 -6.22
CA GLY A 65 -4.37 -3.98 -5.00
C GLY A 65 -3.55 -5.13 -4.38
N THR A 66 -4.03 -6.37 -4.48
CA THR A 66 -3.28 -7.54 -3.97
C THR A 66 -1.97 -7.76 -4.74
N TYR A 67 -1.93 -7.46 -6.05
CA TYR A 67 -0.68 -7.53 -6.83
C TYR A 67 0.33 -6.49 -6.35
N GLY A 68 -0.13 -5.26 -6.04
CA GLY A 68 0.73 -4.22 -5.48
C GLY A 68 1.31 -4.63 -4.12
N ILE A 69 0.49 -5.24 -3.25
CA ILE A 69 0.93 -5.75 -1.94
C ILE A 69 1.94 -6.88 -2.11
N GLU A 70 1.64 -7.86 -2.97
CA GLU A 70 2.57 -8.93 -3.27
C GLU A 70 3.89 -8.40 -3.83
N ALA A 71 3.85 -7.43 -4.74
CA ALA A 71 5.04 -6.81 -5.31
C ALA A 71 5.88 -6.06 -4.28
N ALA A 72 5.23 -5.34 -3.35
CA ALA A 72 5.89 -4.66 -2.25
C ALA A 72 6.55 -5.68 -1.30
N LEU A 73 5.82 -6.69 -0.85
CA LEU A 73 6.35 -7.75 0.02
C LEU A 73 7.49 -8.51 -0.68
N ALA A 74 7.33 -8.81 -1.98
CA ALA A 74 8.33 -9.50 -2.79
C ALA A 74 9.64 -8.72 -2.91
N THR A 75 9.52 -7.41 -3.04
CA THR A 75 10.65 -6.51 -3.26
C THR A 75 11.38 -6.18 -1.95
N PHE A 76 10.64 -5.80 -0.91
CA PHE A 76 11.24 -5.21 0.29
C PHE A 76 11.56 -6.24 1.39
N ILE A 77 11.06 -7.49 1.28
CA ILE A 77 11.31 -8.55 2.26
C ILE A 77 12.06 -9.71 1.61
N CYS A 78 13.26 -10.00 2.13
CA CYS A 78 14.13 -11.10 1.72
C CYS A 78 14.06 -12.28 2.70
N GLN A 79 14.66 -13.42 2.34
CA GLN A 79 14.63 -14.64 3.19
C GLN A 79 15.30 -14.49 4.57
N SER A 80 16.19 -13.51 4.73
CA SER A 80 16.83 -13.19 6.01
C SER A 80 16.02 -12.22 6.88
N ASP A 81 14.94 -11.67 6.35
CA ASP A 81 14.06 -10.75 7.08
C ASP A 81 13.00 -11.50 7.88
N LYS A 82 12.52 -10.86 8.96
CA LYS A 82 11.45 -11.36 9.81
C LYS A 82 10.38 -10.28 9.96
N PRO A 83 9.35 -10.24 9.09
CA PRO A 83 8.28 -9.27 9.22
C PRO A 83 7.33 -9.62 10.35
N LEU A 84 6.84 -8.61 11.08
CA LEU A 84 5.68 -8.70 11.96
C LEU A 84 4.44 -8.23 11.20
N VAL A 85 3.51 -9.14 10.93
CA VAL A 85 2.21 -8.81 10.32
C VAL A 85 1.20 -8.53 11.43
N CYS A 86 0.71 -7.30 11.48
CA CYS A 86 -0.30 -6.86 12.45
C CYS A 86 -1.69 -6.99 11.80
N ILE A 87 -2.56 -7.81 12.38
CA ILE A 87 -3.78 -8.30 11.73
C ILE A 87 -5.00 -8.00 12.59
N ASN A 88 -5.92 -7.22 12.06
CA ASN A 88 -7.28 -7.06 12.56
C ASN A 88 -8.34 -7.32 11.46
N GLY A 89 -7.98 -8.07 10.41
CA GLY A 89 -8.92 -8.44 9.35
C GLY A 89 -8.29 -9.19 8.18
N ILE A 90 -9.10 -9.40 7.13
CA ILE A 90 -8.78 -10.34 6.04
C ILE A 90 -7.58 -9.91 5.20
N TYR A 91 -7.33 -8.61 5.04
CA TYR A 91 -6.21 -8.14 4.22
C TYR A 91 -4.88 -8.30 4.97
N GLY A 92 -4.89 -8.20 6.30
CA GLY A 92 -3.76 -8.60 7.16
C GLY A 92 -3.44 -10.10 7.04
N GLU A 93 -4.46 -10.96 7.12
CA GLU A 93 -4.30 -12.40 6.90
C GLU A 93 -3.74 -12.71 5.51
N ARG A 94 -4.17 -11.95 4.49
CA ARG A 94 -3.66 -12.09 3.12
C ARG A 94 -2.17 -11.75 3.01
N MET A 95 -1.71 -10.66 3.63
CA MET A 95 -0.27 -10.33 3.69
C MET A 95 0.53 -11.47 4.32
N LEU A 96 0.06 -12.01 5.45
CA LEU A 96 0.69 -13.16 6.11
C LEU A 96 0.73 -14.38 5.19
N LYS A 97 -0.37 -14.68 4.49
CA LYS A 97 -0.43 -15.80 3.54
C LYS A 97 0.56 -15.65 2.39
N ILE A 98 0.68 -14.45 1.81
CA ILE A 98 1.65 -14.16 0.75
C ILE A 98 3.08 -14.43 1.24
N LEU A 99 3.42 -13.96 2.45
CA LEU A 99 4.74 -14.17 3.05
C LEU A 99 5.02 -15.67 3.29
N GLN A 100 4.04 -16.41 3.80
CA GLN A 100 4.15 -17.86 4.03
C GLN A 100 4.36 -18.63 2.72
N LEU A 101 3.62 -18.30 1.66
CA LEU A 101 3.78 -18.92 0.33
C LEU A 101 5.17 -18.67 -0.25
N ARG A 102 5.79 -17.53 0.09
CA ARG A 102 7.18 -17.21 -0.27
C ARG A 102 8.24 -17.86 0.63
N GLY A 103 7.82 -18.64 1.64
CA GLY A 103 8.73 -19.26 2.61
C GLY A 103 9.34 -18.28 3.61
N ILE A 104 8.82 -17.05 3.72
CA ILE A 104 9.31 -16.05 4.67
C ILE A 104 8.83 -16.41 6.07
N ARG A 105 9.75 -16.37 7.04
CA ARG A 105 9.44 -16.55 8.46
C ARG A 105 8.82 -15.27 9.03
N ALA A 106 7.52 -15.10 8.82
CA ALA A 106 6.76 -13.97 9.39
C ALA A 106 6.29 -14.27 10.83
N ALA A 107 6.41 -13.29 11.71
CA ALA A 107 5.64 -13.24 12.95
C ALA A 107 4.26 -12.62 12.67
N SER A 108 3.25 -12.97 13.48
CA SER A 108 1.92 -12.38 13.36
C SER A 108 1.37 -11.99 14.71
N MET A 109 0.82 -10.78 14.80
CA MET A 109 0.03 -10.31 15.93
C MET A 109 -1.41 -10.18 15.45
N LYS A 110 -2.34 -10.90 16.08
CA LYS A 110 -3.76 -10.89 15.73
C LYS A 110 -4.56 -10.23 16.84
N VAL A 111 -5.43 -9.30 16.47
CA VAL A 111 -6.38 -8.65 17.39
C VAL A 111 -7.81 -8.77 16.84
N PRO A 112 -8.85 -8.60 17.68
CA PRO A 112 -10.24 -8.59 17.23
C PRO A 112 -10.48 -7.58 16.11
N SER A 113 -11.35 -7.92 15.15
CA SER A 113 -11.54 -7.15 13.92
C SER A 113 -12.30 -5.83 14.12
N ASP A 114 -12.95 -5.68 15.27
CA ASP A 114 -13.65 -4.47 15.72
C ASP A 114 -12.73 -3.50 16.49
N LYS A 115 -11.43 -3.82 16.63
CA LYS A 115 -10.47 -2.99 17.35
C LYS A 115 -9.32 -2.54 16.46
N PRO A 116 -8.82 -1.30 16.64
CA PRO A 116 -7.59 -0.88 16.00
C PRO A 116 -6.40 -1.65 16.59
N LEU A 117 -5.31 -1.70 15.82
CA LEU A 117 -4.04 -2.26 16.26
C LEU A 117 -3.49 -1.47 17.46
N SER A 118 -3.12 -2.18 18.53
CA SER A 118 -2.50 -1.61 19.72
C SER A 118 -1.01 -1.36 19.49
N VAL A 119 -0.59 -0.11 19.65
CA VAL A 119 0.83 0.28 19.58
C VAL A 119 1.63 -0.37 20.72
N ALA A 120 1.01 -0.56 21.89
CA ALA A 120 1.64 -1.21 23.04
C ALA A 120 1.92 -2.70 22.76
N ASP A 121 0.98 -3.39 22.11
CA ASP A 121 1.15 -4.80 21.77
C ASP A 121 2.26 -4.96 20.71
N ILE A 122 2.37 -4.03 19.76
CA ILE A 122 3.47 -4.00 18.79
C ILE A 122 4.81 -3.79 19.51
N VAL A 123 4.88 -2.90 20.49
CA VAL A 123 6.08 -2.71 21.33
C VAL A 123 6.46 -4.02 21.99
N GLU A 124 5.52 -4.71 22.65
CA GLU A 124 5.79 -5.97 23.33
C GLU A 124 6.40 -7.03 22.38
N HIS A 125 5.89 -7.13 21.15
CA HIS A 125 6.45 -8.04 20.13
C HIS A 125 7.88 -7.64 19.73
N LEU A 126 8.12 -6.34 19.49
CA LEU A 126 9.45 -5.83 19.12
C LEU A 126 10.47 -5.95 20.26
N GLU A 127 10.03 -5.84 21.51
CA GLU A 127 10.89 -5.99 22.68
C GLU A 127 11.27 -7.45 22.93
N LYS A 128 10.30 -8.37 22.79
CA LYS A 128 10.50 -9.81 22.90
C LYS A 128 11.37 -10.36 21.77
N ASP A 129 11.27 -9.78 20.57
CA ASP A 129 11.98 -10.26 19.39
C ASP A 129 12.64 -9.13 18.59
N ARG A 130 13.90 -8.86 18.93
CA ARG A 130 14.74 -7.88 18.24
C ARG A 130 15.16 -8.31 16.83
N THR A 131 14.81 -9.52 16.38
CA THR A 131 15.08 -9.97 15.00
C THR A 131 14.03 -9.51 14.01
N ILE A 132 12.93 -8.91 14.46
CA ILE A 132 11.91 -8.33 13.58
C ILE A 132 12.53 -7.18 12.76
N THR A 133 12.37 -7.24 11.44
CA THR A 133 12.93 -6.24 10.51
C THR A 133 11.87 -5.36 9.86
N HIS A 134 10.61 -5.78 9.87
CA HIS A 134 9.50 -5.08 9.23
C HIS A 134 8.24 -5.09 10.07
N ILE A 135 7.39 -4.09 9.90
CA ILE A 135 6.01 -4.06 10.37
C ILE A 135 5.11 -3.94 9.14
N CYS A 136 4.21 -4.91 8.96
CA CYS A 136 3.23 -4.94 7.87
C CYS A 136 1.82 -4.81 8.44
N PHE A 137 1.03 -3.85 7.96
CA PHE A 137 -0.32 -3.64 8.47
C PHE A 137 -1.23 -2.92 7.45
N VAL A 138 -2.53 -3.01 7.68
CA VAL A 138 -3.55 -2.32 6.88
C VAL A 138 -3.92 -1.02 7.58
N HIS A 139 -3.93 0.11 6.88
CA HIS A 139 -4.30 1.39 7.46
C HIS A 139 -5.81 1.49 7.71
N CYS A 140 -6.62 1.12 6.73
CA CYS A 140 -8.08 1.00 6.88
C CYS A 140 -8.49 -0.42 6.51
N GLU A 141 -8.85 -1.22 7.51
CA GLU A 141 -9.31 -2.59 7.28
C GLU A 141 -10.72 -2.53 6.67
N THR A 142 -10.81 -2.65 5.34
CA THR A 142 -12.03 -2.36 4.58
C THR A 142 -13.22 -3.22 5.02
N THR A 143 -12.97 -4.44 5.52
CA THR A 143 -14.05 -5.34 5.95
C THR A 143 -14.79 -4.85 7.17
N THR A 144 -14.13 -4.09 8.06
CA THR A 144 -14.72 -3.59 9.30
C THR A 144 -14.79 -2.06 9.38
N GLY A 145 -14.11 -1.36 8.47
CA GLY A 145 -13.99 0.10 8.48
C GLY A 145 -13.07 0.64 9.57
N VAL A 146 -12.33 -0.22 10.26
CA VAL A 146 -11.41 0.18 11.34
C VAL A 146 -10.18 0.87 10.75
N ILE A 147 -9.92 2.08 11.22
CA ILE A 147 -8.70 2.85 10.89
C ILE A 147 -7.65 2.58 11.98
N ASN A 148 -6.53 2.01 11.56
CA ASN A 148 -5.37 1.74 12.40
C ASN A 148 -4.49 3.00 12.54
N PRO A 149 -3.80 3.19 13.68
CA PRO A 149 -3.04 4.42 13.97
C PRO A 149 -1.72 4.49 13.17
N LEU A 150 -1.82 4.91 11.90
CA LEU A 150 -0.71 4.95 10.94
C LEU A 150 0.50 5.73 11.47
N ASN A 151 0.27 6.94 11.98
CA ASN A 151 1.32 7.84 12.44
C ASN A 151 2.12 7.24 13.61
N GLU A 152 1.41 6.68 14.58
CA GLU A 152 1.94 6.10 15.79
C GLU A 152 2.75 4.85 15.49
N ILE A 153 2.22 3.95 14.64
CA ILE A 153 2.90 2.72 14.23
C ILE A 153 4.16 3.05 13.42
N VAL A 154 4.09 4.00 12.49
CA VAL A 154 5.24 4.40 11.66
C VAL A 154 6.33 5.09 12.50
N LYS A 155 5.95 5.97 13.42
CA LYS A 155 6.91 6.60 14.36
C LYS A 155 7.56 5.55 15.27
N LEU A 156 6.78 4.56 15.73
CA LEU A 156 7.31 3.43 16.48
C LEU A 156 8.33 2.64 15.65
N ALA A 157 7.97 2.27 14.42
CA ALA A 157 8.85 1.55 13.51
C ALA A 157 10.20 2.25 13.32
N LYS A 158 10.16 3.58 13.11
CA LYS A 158 11.36 4.42 13.02
C LYS A 158 12.22 4.37 14.27
N ARG A 159 11.63 4.41 15.48
CA ARG A 159 12.38 4.30 16.74
C ARG A 159 13.09 2.94 16.89
N TYR A 160 12.48 1.88 16.37
CA TYR A 160 13.01 0.52 16.40
C TYR A 160 13.91 0.18 15.20
N GLY A 161 14.06 1.09 14.23
CA GLY A 161 14.86 0.87 13.03
C GLY A 161 14.28 -0.18 12.08
N VAL A 162 12.98 -0.47 12.16
CA VAL A 162 12.29 -1.44 11.31
C VAL A 162 11.52 -0.75 10.19
N VAL A 163 11.38 -1.44 9.05
CA VAL A 163 10.73 -0.88 7.85
C VAL A 163 9.22 -1.09 7.91
N THR A 164 8.45 -0.09 7.45
CA THR A 164 6.99 -0.21 7.35
C THR A 164 6.52 -0.56 5.94
N ILE A 165 5.58 -1.49 5.84
CA ILE A 165 4.81 -1.78 4.62
C ILE A 165 3.33 -1.63 4.95
N VAL A 166 2.70 -0.62 4.38
CA VAL A 166 1.33 -0.21 4.70
C VAL A 166 0.41 -0.52 3.53
N ASP A 167 -0.63 -1.32 3.76
CA ASP A 167 -1.78 -1.40 2.87
C ASP A 167 -2.70 -0.21 3.14
N ALA A 168 -2.79 0.72 2.19
CA ALA A 168 -3.61 1.92 2.30
C ALA A 168 -4.78 1.94 1.32
N MET A 169 -5.20 0.77 0.80
CA MET A 169 -6.14 0.66 -0.32
C MET A 169 -7.43 1.46 -0.13
N SER A 170 -8.07 1.36 1.03
CA SER A 170 -9.34 2.08 1.34
C SER A 170 -9.15 3.35 2.16
N SER A 171 -7.91 3.82 2.32
CA SER A 171 -7.59 5.04 3.09
C SER A 171 -6.99 6.14 2.20
N PHE A 172 -6.21 5.77 1.20
CA PHE A 172 -5.57 6.72 0.29
C PHE A 172 -6.62 7.45 -0.52
N GLY A 173 -6.70 8.78 -0.37
CA GLY A 173 -7.72 9.63 -1.00
C GLY A 173 -8.99 9.80 -0.16
N ALA A 174 -9.20 9.00 0.89
CA ALA A 174 -10.32 9.16 1.83
C ALA A 174 -9.90 9.85 3.13
N VAL A 175 -8.66 9.64 3.58
CA VAL A 175 -8.09 10.29 4.76
C VAL A 175 -6.71 10.84 4.42
N ASP A 176 -6.30 11.87 5.16
CA ASP A 176 -5.00 12.51 4.96
C ASP A 176 -3.86 11.54 5.29
N ILE A 177 -2.98 11.32 4.30
CA ILE A 177 -1.77 10.53 4.45
C ILE A 177 -0.62 11.34 3.88
N SER A 178 0.31 11.73 4.74
CA SER A 178 1.49 12.52 4.35
C SER A 178 2.74 11.94 4.97
N VAL A 179 3.83 11.90 4.20
CA VAL A 179 5.15 11.50 4.71
C VAL A 179 5.70 12.48 5.74
N LYS A 180 5.22 13.74 5.76
CA LYS A 180 5.62 14.74 6.75
C LYS A 180 5.04 14.43 8.13
N ILE A 181 3.80 13.94 8.16
CA ILE A 181 3.11 13.57 9.40
C ILE A 181 3.51 12.14 9.81
N SER A 182 3.32 11.21 8.88
CA SER A 182 3.52 9.77 9.04
C SER A 182 4.63 9.31 8.10
N PRO A 183 5.91 9.31 8.52
CA PRO A 183 7.05 9.04 7.64
C PRO A 183 7.20 7.54 7.29
N PHE A 184 6.21 6.97 6.61
CA PHE A 184 6.18 5.57 6.19
C PHE A 184 7.31 5.27 5.21
N ASP A 185 7.66 4.00 5.05
CA ASP A 185 8.69 3.60 4.09
C ASP A 185 8.13 3.03 2.79
N VAL A 186 7.04 2.26 2.88
CA VAL A 186 6.32 1.71 1.75
C VAL A 186 4.82 1.78 2.03
N LEU A 187 4.06 2.35 1.09
CA LEU A 187 2.61 2.41 1.11
C LEU A 187 2.07 1.88 -0.23
N VAL A 188 1.02 1.06 -0.18
CA VAL A 188 0.39 0.50 -1.38
C VAL A 188 -1.08 0.93 -1.44
N THR A 189 -1.52 1.35 -2.62
CA THR A 189 -2.92 1.70 -2.90
C THR A 189 -3.35 1.22 -4.29
N SER A 190 -4.60 1.49 -4.68
CA SER A 190 -5.17 1.13 -5.98
C SER A 190 -6.03 2.25 -6.55
N SER A 191 -6.23 2.22 -7.88
CA SER A 191 -7.01 3.23 -8.58
C SER A 191 -8.51 3.19 -8.27
N ASN A 192 -9.08 2.03 -7.97
CA ASN A 192 -10.52 1.81 -7.96
C ASN A 192 -11.24 1.97 -6.61
N LYS A 193 -10.52 2.45 -5.60
CA LYS A 193 -11.13 2.84 -4.32
C LYS A 193 -11.34 4.35 -4.27
N CYS A 194 -10.83 5.02 -3.25
CA CYS A 194 -11.17 6.40 -2.93
C CYS A 194 -10.61 7.45 -3.92
N ILE A 195 -9.81 7.05 -4.91
CA ILE A 195 -9.36 7.93 -6.00
C ILE A 195 -10.23 7.82 -7.26
N GLU A 196 -11.29 6.99 -7.23
CA GLU A 196 -12.33 6.90 -8.27
C GLU A 196 -11.79 6.67 -9.71
N GLY A 197 -10.71 5.89 -9.84
CA GLY A 197 -10.17 5.43 -11.13
C GLY A 197 -10.67 4.03 -11.51
N PRO A 198 -10.48 3.59 -12.77
CA PRO A 198 -10.85 2.23 -13.17
C PRO A 198 -9.98 1.17 -12.47
N PRO A 199 -10.49 -0.04 -12.22
CA PRO A 199 -9.69 -1.13 -11.64
C PRO A 199 -8.60 -1.59 -12.61
N GLY A 200 -7.51 -2.12 -12.04
CA GLY A 200 -6.42 -2.72 -12.82
C GLY A 200 -5.06 -2.06 -12.65
N ILE A 201 -4.94 -1.01 -11.83
CA ILE A 201 -3.66 -0.41 -11.45
C ILE A 201 -3.59 -0.31 -9.93
N SER A 202 -2.49 -0.80 -9.37
CA SER A 202 -2.05 -0.48 -8.00
C SER A 202 -0.85 0.44 -8.03
N LEU A 203 -0.67 1.22 -6.99
CA LEU A 203 0.46 2.15 -6.85
C LEU A 203 1.25 1.74 -5.60
N VAL A 204 2.54 1.46 -5.78
CA VAL A 204 3.47 1.29 -4.67
C VAL A 204 4.25 2.58 -4.50
N ILE A 205 4.03 3.27 -3.39
CA ILE A 205 4.76 4.49 -3.01
C ILE A 205 5.86 4.08 -2.04
N ALA A 206 7.11 4.14 -2.48
CA ALA A 206 8.24 3.62 -1.72
C ALA A 206 9.37 4.63 -1.59
N LYS A 207 10.00 4.62 -0.42
CA LYS A 207 11.12 5.48 -0.08
C LYS A 207 12.32 5.20 -0.99
N LEU A 208 12.88 6.25 -1.57
CA LEU A 208 14.00 6.17 -2.53
C LEU A 208 15.21 5.43 -1.93
N ALA A 209 15.48 5.64 -0.64
CA ALA A 209 16.57 4.97 0.06
C ALA A 209 16.38 3.45 0.12
N LEU A 210 15.15 2.94 0.17
CA LEU A 210 14.88 1.50 0.13
C LEU A 210 15.02 0.94 -1.28
N LEU A 211 14.49 1.64 -2.28
CA LEU A 211 14.57 1.23 -3.69
C LEU A 211 16.02 1.07 -4.17
N LYS A 212 16.96 1.86 -3.63
CA LYS A 212 18.39 1.80 -3.97
C LYS A 212 19.17 0.71 -3.22
N ARG A 213 18.58 -0.02 -2.27
CA ARG A 213 19.29 -1.05 -1.48
C ARG A 213 19.60 -2.27 -2.34
N LYS A 214 20.89 -2.59 -2.48
CA LYS A 214 21.38 -3.80 -3.19
C LYS A 214 20.97 -5.13 -2.56
N LYS A 215 20.46 -5.13 -1.32
CA LYS A 215 20.05 -6.35 -0.60
C LYS A 215 18.84 -7.05 -1.26
N HIS A 216 18.14 -6.37 -2.16
CA HIS A 216 16.95 -6.85 -2.87
C HIS A 216 17.27 -7.18 -4.34
N THR A 217 18.20 -8.11 -4.58
CA THR A 217 18.67 -8.50 -5.94
C THR A 217 17.61 -9.13 -6.85
N ARG A 218 16.37 -9.31 -6.36
CA ARG A 218 15.18 -9.76 -7.12
C ARG A 218 14.02 -8.75 -7.06
N SER A 219 14.34 -7.49 -6.76
CA SER A 219 13.35 -6.42 -6.68
C SER A 219 12.69 -6.21 -8.04
N ILE A 220 11.36 -6.30 -8.07
CA ILE A 220 10.54 -6.01 -9.26
C ILE A 220 10.10 -4.54 -9.33
N LEU A 221 10.47 -3.73 -8.33
CA LEU A 221 10.13 -2.30 -8.22
C LEU A 221 11.33 -1.37 -8.36
N SER A 222 12.55 -1.91 -8.52
CA SER A 222 13.78 -1.13 -8.70
C SER A 222 14.01 -0.86 -10.18
N PHE A 223 14.38 0.37 -10.50
CA PHE A 223 14.78 0.84 -11.82
C PHE A 223 16.19 1.41 -11.77
#